data_AF-A0A3R7WVN2-F1
#
_entry.id   AF-A0A3R7WVN2-F1
#
_cell.length_a   1.000
_cell.length_b   1.000
_cell.length_c   1.000
_cell.angle_alpha   90.00
_cell.angle_beta   90.00
_cell.angle_gamma   90.00
#
_symmetry.space_group_name_H-M   'P 1'
#
loop_
_entity.id
_entity.type
_entity.pdbx_description
1 polymer ?
#
loop_
_entity_poly.entity_id
_entity_poly.type
_entity_poly.pdbx_seq_one_letter_code
_entity_poly.pdbx_strand_id
1 'polypeptide(L)'
;MELKKYLLGVTFFIACLGVVSVKAALPENISELVETSAPAVVNITSKKEVSMRSRENLFDEFERRFGIPRTFPQVPQQPQTREAVSYGSGFIFKDQYLLTNFHVVEDATEIIVSLNDRREFLAEVVGVDPLSDLAVLKIDGKSLPKV
;
A
#
# COMPACT_ATOMS: atom_id res chain seq x y z
N MET A 1 50.58 -49.66 -8.33
CA MET A 1 50.99 -48.30 -7.89
C MET A 1 50.15 -47.18 -8.53
N GLU A 2 49.28 -47.47 -9.50
CA GLU A 2 48.50 -46.45 -10.23
C GLU A 2 47.14 -46.10 -9.59
N LEU A 3 46.55 -46.98 -8.79
CA LEU A 3 45.23 -46.73 -8.19
C LEU A 3 45.24 -45.68 -7.07
N LYS A 4 46.35 -45.56 -6.32
CA LYS A 4 46.52 -44.53 -5.27
C LYS A 4 46.62 -43.11 -5.84
N LYS A 5 47.09 -42.93 -7.08
CA LYS A 5 47.22 -41.62 -7.73
C LYS A 5 45.86 -41.04 -8.12
N TYR A 6 44.95 -41.87 -8.63
CA TYR A 6 43.58 -41.46 -8.94
C TYR A 6 42.75 -41.20 -7.68
N LEU A 7 42.91 -42.02 -6.63
CA LEU A 7 42.20 -41.81 -5.37
C LEU A 7 42.59 -40.47 -4.71
N LEU A 8 43.87 -40.08 -4.80
CA LEU A 8 44.37 -38.79 -4.29
C LEU A 8 43.87 -37.59 -5.13
N GLY A 9 43.76 -37.77 -6.45
CA GLY A 9 43.21 -36.75 -7.36
C GLY A 9 41.71 -36.51 -7.19
N VAL A 10 40.94 -37.57 -6.92
CA VAL A 10 39.48 -37.46 -6.67
C VAL A 10 39.19 -36.79 -5.33
N THR A 11 39.98 -37.06 -4.29
CA THR A 11 39.86 -36.33 -3.01
C THR A 11 40.21 -34.86 -3.13
N PHE A 12 41.15 -34.49 -4.00
CA PHE A 12 41.51 -33.10 -4.26
C PHE A 12 40.42 -32.37 -5.08
N PHE A 13 39.76 -33.07 -6.01
CA PHE A 13 38.68 -32.51 -6.81
C PHE A 13 37.39 -32.26 -5.99
N ILE A 14 37.10 -33.14 -5.02
CA ILE A 14 35.97 -32.96 -4.09
C ILE A 14 36.25 -31.86 -3.06
N ALA A 15 37.51 -31.65 -2.66
CA ALA A 15 37.89 -30.54 -1.79
C ALA A 15 37.77 -29.15 -2.46
N CYS A 16 37.78 -29.08 -3.79
CA CYS A 16 37.56 -27.84 -4.55
C CYS A 16 36.07 -27.53 -4.81
N LEU A 17 35.15 -28.46 -4.57
CA LEU A 17 33.73 -28.13 -4.36
C LEU A 17 33.56 -27.57 -2.94
N GLY A 18 34.26 -26.47 -2.67
CA GLY A 18 33.95 -25.62 -1.54
C GLY A 18 32.49 -25.22 -1.68
N VAL A 19 31.66 -25.69 -0.77
CA VAL A 19 30.29 -25.21 -0.59
C VAL A 19 30.45 -23.73 -0.26
N VAL A 20 30.32 -22.87 -1.29
CA VAL A 20 30.22 -21.44 -1.09
C VAL A 20 28.91 -21.25 -0.35
N SER A 21 28.97 -21.28 0.98
CA SER A 21 27.88 -20.80 1.81
C SER A 21 27.76 -19.31 1.51
N VAL A 22 26.91 -18.99 0.54
CA VAL A 22 26.34 -17.65 0.41
C VAL A 22 25.48 -17.47 1.66
N LYS A 23 26.12 -17.14 2.79
CA LYS A 23 25.40 -16.57 3.90
C LYS A 23 24.85 -15.26 3.36
N ALA A 24 23.54 -15.21 3.16
CA ALA A 24 22.82 -13.95 3.09
C ALA A 24 22.99 -13.28 4.46
N ALA A 25 24.15 -12.67 4.69
CA ALA A 25 24.38 -11.83 5.85
C ALA A 25 23.43 -10.65 5.70
N LEU A 26 22.54 -10.48 6.67
CA LEU A 26 21.76 -9.26 6.76
C LEU A 26 22.75 -8.09 6.80
N PRO A 27 22.48 -6.98 6.08
CA PRO A 27 23.37 -5.84 6.08
C PRO A 27 23.63 -5.42 7.54
N GLU A 28 24.89 -5.25 7.91
CA GLU A 28 25.28 -5.01 9.31
C GLU A 28 24.66 -3.71 9.87
N ASN A 29 24.22 -2.79 9.01
CA ASN A 29 23.73 -1.44 9.36
C ASN A 29 22.35 -1.12 8.77
N ILE A 30 21.34 -1.97 8.98
CA ILE A 30 19.94 -1.62 8.65
C ILE A 30 19.49 -0.35 9.39
N SER A 31 19.95 -0.14 10.63
CA SER A 31 19.60 1.03 11.44
C SER A 31 20.00 2.34 10.77
N GLU A 32 21.20 2.43 10.19
CA GLU A 32 21.69 3.63 9.51
C GLU A 32 20.88 3.93 8.23
N LEU A 33 20.50 2.89 7.49
CA LEU A 33 19.64 3.02 6.33
C LEU A 33 18.25 3.53 6.71
N VAL A 34 17.69 3.02 7.82
CA VAL A 34 16.40 3.46 8.36
C VAL A 34 16.49 4.91 8.83
N GLU A 35 17.54 5.31 9.55
CA GLU A 35 17.74 6.68 10.00
C GLU A 35 17.77 7.68 8.83
N THR A 36 18.37 7.28 7.71
CA THR A 36 18.46 8.12 6.51
C THR A 36 17.14 8.14 5.71
N SER A 37 16.42 7.02 5.63
CA SER A 37 15.26 6.87 4.74
C SER A 37 13.91 7.12 5.40
N ALA A 38 13.78 6.84 6.70
CA ALA A 38 12.52 6.96 7.44
C ALA A 38 11.88 8.36 7.39
N PRO A 39 12.64 9.48 7.40
CA PRO A 39 12.04 10.80 7.29
C PRO A 39 11.23 11.01 6.01
N ALA A 40 11.60 10.32 4.92
CA ALA A 40 10.93 10.44 3.62
C ALA A 40 9.65 9.61 3.49
N VAL A 41 9.38 8.71 4.45
CA VAL A 41 8.16 7.90 4.51
C VAL A 41 7.02 8.75 5.09
N VAL A 42 5.85 8.65 4.48
CA VAL A 42 4.66 9.42 4.85
C VAL A 42 3.47 8.51 5.15
N ASN A 43 2.55 9.01 5.95
CA ASN A 43 1.22 8.43 6.11
C ASN A 43 0.25 9.10 5.13
N ILE A 44 -0.62 8.31 4.50
CA ILE A 44 -1.61 8.76 3.53
C ILE A 44 -2.99 8.41 4.07
N THR A 45 -3.83 9.42 4.18
CA THR A 45 -5.23 9.28 4.58
C THR A 45 -6.11 9.76 3.43
N SER A 46 -6.89 8.85 2.87
CA SER A 46 -7.79 9.15 1.76
C SER A 46 -9.24 9.08 2.25
N LYS A 47 -10.02 10.13 1.98
CA LYS A 47 -11.45 10.15 2.26
C LYS A 47 -12.22 9.91 0.96
N LYS A 48 -13.28 9.11 1.03
CA LYS A 48 -14.16 8.77 -0.09
C LYS A 48 -15.61 8.98 0.33
N GLU A 49 -16.37 9.67 -0.49
CA GLU A 49 -17.82 9.70 -0.34
C GLU A 49 -18.44 8.46 -0.98
N VAL A 50 -19.03 7.58 -0.17
CA VAL A 50 -19.74 6.40 -0.65
C VAL A 50 -21.24 6.67 -0.54
N SER A 51 -21.91 6.79 -1.69
CA SER A 51 -23.36 6.77 -1.76
C SER A 51 -23.87 5.35 -1.52
N MET A 52 -24.38 5.05 -0.32
CA MET A 52 -25.07 3.80 -0.09
C MET A 52 -26.40 3.81 -0.84
N ARG A 53 -26.53 2.97 -1.87
CA ARG A 53 -27.87 2.57 -2.34
C ARG A 53 -28.58 1.88 -1.18
N SER A 54 -29.70 2.46 -0.75
CA SER A 54 -30.49 1.96 0.37
C SER A 54 -30.74 0.45 0.23
N ARG A 55 -30.32 -0.33 1.23
CA ARG A 55 -30.56 -1.79 1.35
C ARG A 55 -32.04 -2.15 1.42
N GLU A 56 -32.90 -1.14 1.59
CA GLU A 56 -34.34 -1.28 1.80
C GLU A 56 -35.04 -1.87 0.57
N ASN A 57 -34.51 -1.66 -0.65
CA ASN A 57 -35.08 -2.24 -1.88
C ASN A 57 -35.13 -3.77 -1.87
N LEU A 58 -34.21 -4.45 -1.17
CA LEU A 58 -34.17 -5.92 -1.11
C LEU A 58 -35.23 -6.49 -0.16
N PHE A 59 -35.43 -5.83 0.99
CA PHE A 59 -36.45 -6.23 1.96
C PHE A 59 -37.85 -5.91 1.43
N ASP A 60 -38.01 -4.74 0.80
CA ASP A 60 -39.23 -4.32 0.14
C ASP A 60 -39.65 -5.24 -1.01
N GLU A 61 -38.68 -5.75 -1.78
CA GLU A 61 -38.93 -6.70 -2.87
C GLU A 61 -39.25 -8.11 -2.35
N PHE A 62 -38.59 -8.56 -1.29
CA PHE A 62 -38.93 -9.78 -0.56
C PHE A 62 -40.37 -9.73 -0.02
N GLU A 63 -40.74 -8.68 0.71
CA GLU A 63 -42.09 -8.53 1.27
C GLU A 63 -43.17 -8.51 0.17
N ARG A 64 -42.90 -7.86 -0.96
CA ARG A 64 -43.78 -7.89 -2.15
C ARG A 64 -43.88 -9.28 -2.76
N ARG A 65 -42.79 -10.04 -2.81
CA ARG A 65 -42.76 -11.41 -3.36
C ARG A 65 -43.46 -12.42 -2.45
N PHE A 66 -43.41 -12.23 -1.14
CA PHE A 66 -43.95 -13.16 -0.13
C PHE A 66 -45.27 -12.70 0.50
N GLY A 67 -45.84 -11.57 0.07
CA GLY A 67 -47.19 -11.13 0.44
C GLY A 67 -47.35 -10.67 1.89
N ILE A 68 -46.27 -10.20 2.52
CA ILE A 68 -46.30 -9.71 3.90
C ILE A 68 -46.93 -8.31 3.92
N PRO A 69 -48.02 -8.06 4.68
CA PRO A 69 -48.65 -6.74 4.76
C PRO A 69 -47.69 -5.69 5.34
N ARG A 70 -47.43 -4.61 4.60
CA ARG A 70 -46.61 -3.49 5.06
C ARG A 70 -47.38 -2.67 6.10
N THR A 71 -47.04 -2.83 7.38
CA THR A 71 -47.71 -2.14 8.50
C THR A 71 -47.18 -0.73 8.76
N PHE A 72 -46.09 -0.30 8.10
CA PHE A 72 -45.42 0.97 8.40
C PHE A 72 -45.41 1.94 7.20
N PRO A 73 -45.67 3.25 7.41
CA PRO A 73 -45.51 4.28 6.39
C PRO A 73 -44.06 4.37 5.92
N GLN A 74 -43.83 4.37 4.60
CA GLN A 74 -42.52 4.63 4.02
C GLN A 74 -42.11 6.08 4.30
N VAL A 75 -41.11 6.26 5.15
CA VAL A 75 -40.43 7.54 5.30
C VAL A 75 -39.47 7.68 4.11
N PRO A 76 -39.51 8.78 3.34
CA PRO A 76 -38.53 9.00 2.28
C PRO A 76 -37.12 9.07 2.90
N GLN A 77 -36.35 8.00 2.78
CA GLN A 77 -34.94 8.02 3.20
C GLN A 77 -34.15 8.77 2.14
N GLN A 78 -33.61 9.93 2.54
CA GLN A 78 -32.59 10.61 1.75
C GLN A 78 -31.37 9.67 1.57
N PRO A 79 -30.71 9.69 0.41
CA PRO A 79 -29.46 8.96 0.22
C PRO A 79 -28.48 9.33 1.34
N GLN A 80 -28.10 8.36 2.16
CA GLN A 80 -27.07 8.58 3.16
C GLN A 80 -25.71 8.45 2.46
N THR A 81 -25.06 9.59 2.22
CA THR A 81 -23.63 9.62 1.92
C THR A 81 -22.89 9.25 3.19
N ARG A 82 -22.07 8.20 3.15
CA ARG A 82 -21.14 7.86 4.24
C ARG A 82 -19.73 8.15 3.78
N GLU A 83 -18.98 8.84 4.62
CA GLU A 83 -17.54 8.98 4.46
C GLU A 83 -16.88 7.64 4.79
N ALA A 84 -16.15 7.10 3.82
CA ALA A 84 -15.22 6.00 4.01
C ALA A 84 -13.80 6.57 4.05
N VAL A 85 -12.96 6.04 4.94
CA VAL A 85 -11.56 6.47 5.08
C VAL A 85 -10.66 5.28 4.77
N SER A 86 -9.65 5.51 3.92
CA SER A 86 -8.57 4.58 3.63
C SER A 86 -7.27 5.12 4.19
N TYR A 87 -6.41 4.22 4.68
CA TYR A 87 -5.11 4.54 5.23
C TYR A 87 -4.04 3.76 4.49
N GLY A 88 -2.91 4.41 4.23
CA GLY A 88 -1.77 3.77 3.59
C GLY A 88 -0.47 4.52 3.89
N SER A 89 0.62 4.03 3.32
CA SER A 89 1.91 4.69 3.36
C SER A 89 2.33 5.12 1.96
N GLY A 90 3.34 5.98 1.93
CA GLY A 90 4.04 6.35 0.72
C GLY A 90 5.42 6.88 1.06
N PHE A 91 6.16 7.32 0.04
CA PHE A 91 7.43 7.98 0.25
C PHE A 91 7.70 9.04 -0.80
N ILE A 92 8.48 10.04 -0.42
CA ILE A 92 8.89 11.14 -1.28
C ILE A 92 10.13 10.70 -2.07
N PHE A 93 10.00 10.57 -3.39
CA PHE A 93 11.09 10.14 -4.29
C PHE A 93 11.70 11.29 -5.09
N LYS A 94 11.01 12.43 -5.13
CA LYS A 94 11.47 13.66 -5.78
C LYS A 94 10.81 14.85 -5.08
N ASP A 95 11.42 16.02 -5.15
CA ASP A 95 10.91 17.24 -4.54
C ASP A 95 9.41 17.44 -4.86
N GLN A 96 8.56 17.43 -3.83
CA GLN A 96 7.09 17.54 -3.91
C GLN A 96 6.34 16.33 -4.50
N TYR A 97 7.02 15.26 -4.94
CA TYR A 97 6.38 14.08 -5.52
C TYR A 97 6.52 12.85 -4.62
N LEU A 98 5.40 12.12 -4.49
CA LEU A 98 5.30 10.92 -3.67
C LEU A 98 4.82 9.74 -4.48
N LEU A 99 5.26 8.55 -4.08
CA LEU A 99 4.76 7.29 -4.60
C LEU A 99 3.95 6.57 -3.51
N THR A 100 2.82 6.00 -3.90
CA THR A 100 1.95 5.19 -3.05
C THR A 100 1.24 4.12 -3.89
N ASN A 101 0.40 3.33 -3.24
CA ASN A 101 -0.47 2.37 -3.88
C ASN A 101 -1.69 3.05 -4.51
N PHE A 102 -2.09 2.60 -5.70
CA PHE A 102 -3.28 3.11 -6.37
C PHE A 102 -4.55 2.86 -5.54
N HIS A 103 -4.73 1.67 -4.96
CA HIS A 103 -5.90 1.34 -4.16
C HIS A 103 -6.07 2.21 -2.89
N VAL A 104 -4.99 2.85 -2.41
CA VAL A 104 -5.05 3.78 -1.26
C VAL A 104 -5.76 5.07 -1.65
N VAL A 105 -5.63 5.50 -2.91
CA VAL A 105 -6.12 6.80 -3.41
C VAL A 105 -7.28 6.67 -4.40
N GLU A 106 -7.71 5.45 -4.69
CA GLU A 106 -8.81 5.16 -5.61
C GLU A 106 -10.13 5.80 -5.14
N ASP A 107 -10.75 6.59 -6.03
CA ASP A 107 -11.97 7.37 -5.78
C ASP A 107 -11.92 8.27 -4.54
N ALA A 108 -10.72 8.65 -4.08
CA ALA A 108 -10.57 9.57 -2.97
C ALA A 108 -11.03 10.98 -3.39
N THR A 109 -11.91 11.57 -2.60
CA THR A 109 -12.32 12.99 -2.75
C THR A 109 -11.32 13.93 -2.10
N GLU A 110 -10.61 13.45 -1.08
CA GLU A 110 -9.57 14.20 -0.38
C GLU A 110 -8.43 13.24 0.00
N ILE A 111 -7.19 13.67 -0.24
CA ILE A 111 -5.98 12.92 0.13
C ILE A 111 -5.11 13.81 1.02
N ILE A 112 -4.89 13.36 2.24
CA ILE A 112 -4.06 14.03 3.25
C ILE A 112 -2.79 13.23 3.43
N VAL A 113 -1.64 13.90 3.28
CA VAL A 113 -0.31 13.34 3.48
C VAL A 113 0.27 13.90 4.77
N SER A 114 0.56 13.03 5.74
CA SER A 114 1.19 13.39 7.01
C SER A 114 2.64 12.91 7.02
N LEU A 115 3.57 13.85 7.21
CA LEU A 115 5.00 13.56 7.34
C LEU A 115 5.35 13.15 8.78
N ASN A 116 6.52 12.53 8.95
CA ASN A 116 7.06 12.16 10.28
C ASN A 116 7.26 13.39 11.21
N ASP A 117 7.50 14.58 10.63
CA ASP A 117 7.59 15.83 11.40
C ASP A 117 6.23 16.44 11.77
N ARG A 118 5.13 15.72 11.54
CA ARG A 118 3.72 16.09 11.78
C ARG A 118 3.19 17.21 10.89
N ARG A 119 3.89 17.58 9.82
CA ARG A 119 3.30 18.45 8.79
C ARG A 119 2.30 17.66 7.97
N GLU A 120 1.18 18.30 7.65
CA GLU A 120 0.13 17.73 6.81
C GLU A 120 -0.07 18.57 5.56
N PHE A 121 -0.30 17.89 4.44
CA PHE A 121 -0.50 18.50 3.14
C PHE A 121 -1.68 17.85 2.42
N LEU A 122 -2.45 18.67 1.71
CA LEU A 122 -3.35 18.15 0.68
C LEU A 122 -2.50 17.70 -0.51
N ALA A 123 -2.84 16.52 -1.04
CA ALA A 123 -2.15 15.94 -2.17
C ALA A 123 -3.05 15.89 -3.40
N GLU A 124 -2.44 16.17 -4.55
CA GLU A 124 -3.06 16.00 -5.86
C GLU A 124 -2.54 14.75 -6.54
N VAL A 125 -3.42 14.02 -7.22
CA VAL A 125 -3.03 12.87 -8.04
C VAL A 125 -2.43 13.38 -9.35
N VAL A 126 -1.16 13.08 -9.59
CA VAL A 126 -0.45 13.42 -10.84
C VAL A 126 -0.68 12.35 -11.91
N GLY A 127 -0.70 11.09 -11.49
CA GLY A 127 -0.90 9.95 -12.38
C GLY A 127 -1.07 8.65 -11.60
N VAL A 128 -1.70 7.67 -12.25
CA VAL A 128 -1.99 6.35 -11.69
C VAL A 128 -1.68 5.26 -12.70
N ASP A 129 -1.23 4.12 -12.19
CA ASP A 129 -1.13 2.85 -12.92
C ASP A 129 -1.87 1.76 -12.13
N PRO A 130 -3.13 1.48 -12.49
CA PRO A 130 -3.93 0.45 -11.82
C PRO A 130 -3.37 -0.97 -11.97
N LEU A 131 -2.60 -1.26 -13.03
CA LEU A 131 -2.10 -2.62 -13.28
C LEU A 131 -0.98 -2.99 -12.31
N SER A 132 -0.12 -2.04 -11.97
CA SER A 132 0.94 -2.21 -10.97
C SER A 132 0.53 -1.78 -9.56
N ASP A 133 -0.71 -1.32 -9.38
CA ASP A 133 -1.21 -0.71 -8.15
C ASP A 133 -0.34 0.48 -7.67
N LEU A 134 0.02 1.41 -8.57
CA LEU A 134 0.85 2.57 -8.25
C LEU A 134 0.14 3.90 -8.51
N ALA A 135 0.44 4.89 -7.67
CA ALA A 135 0.01 6.26 -7.86
C ALA A 135 1.12 7.26 -7.51
N VAL A 136 1.24 8.31 -8.33
CA VAL A 136 2.12 9.45 -8.08
C VAL A 136 1.27 10.61 -7.58
N LEU A 137 1.63 11.11 -6.41
CA LEU A 137 0.99 12.26 -5.78
C LEU A 137 1.94 13.47 -5.79
N LYS A 138 1.37 14.67 -5.69
CA LYS A 138 2.10 15.92 -5.50
C LYS A 138 1.58 16.68 -4.28
N ILE A 139 2.48 17.25 -3.49
CA ILE A 139 2.17 18.14 -2.36
C ILE A 139 2.91 19.46 -2.47
N ASP A 140 2.32 20.55 -1.99
CA ASP A 140 2.96 21.86 -1.96
C ASP A 140 3.67 22.07 -0.61
N GLY A 141 4.92 21.61 -0.52
CA GLY A 141 5.74 21.69 0.69
C GLY A 141 7.18 22.13 0.40
N LYS A 142 7.80 22.82 1.37
CA LYS A 142 9.22 23.21 1.33
C LYS A 142 10.05 22.32 2.25
N SER A 143 11.32 22.08 1.90
CA SER A 143 12.24 21.26 2.70
C SER A 143 11.65 19.90 3.05
N LEU A 144 11.25 19.16 2.01
CA LEU A 144 10.69 17.83 2.13
C LEU A 144 11.84 16.78 2.14
N PRO A 145 11.85 15.83 3.08
CA PRO A 145 12.79 14.71 3.06
C PRO A 145 12.51 13.81 1.84
N LYS A 146 13.54 13.15 1.31
CA LYS A 146 13.43 12.24 0.16
C LYS A 146 14.39 11.07 0.29
N VAL A 147 14.02 9.95 -0.34
CA VAL A 147 14.90 8.77 -0.50
C VAL A 147 15.81 8.89 -1.71
#